data_AF-A0A8X6TI83-F1
#
_entry.id   AF-A0A8X6TI83-F1
#
_cell.length_a   1.000
_cell.length_b   1.000
_cell.length_c   1.000
_cell.angle_alpha   90.00
_cell.angle_beta   90.00
_cell.angle_gamma   90.00
#
_symmetry.space_group_name_H-M   'P 1'
#
loop_
_entity.id
_entity.type
_entity.pdbx_description
1 polymer ?
#
loop_
_entity_poly.entity_id
_entity_poly.type
_entity_poly.pdbx_seq_one_letter_code
_entity_poly.pdbx_strand_id
1 'polypeptide(L)'
;MPGALYFCQGFGKLNNAIDANISAADVSIAPQSGRLHIFDRKTNIKFLIDSGSDVSCLPVSKTNRKLVPEPIQLTAANNTKIYTYGSKLLDVDLGLRRSFKWQFILASVPFAIIGAVF
;
A
#
# COMPACT_ATOMS: atom_id res chain seq x y z
N MET A 1 -1.99 -10.66 2.84
CA MET A 1 -2.41 -9.88 1.66
C MET A 1 -1.44 -10.13 0.50
N PRO A 2 -1.64 -11.13 -0.37
CA PRO A 2 -0.85 -11.28 -1.59
C PRO A 2 -1.44 -10.42 -2.72
N GLY A 3 -0.59 -9.60 -3.37
CA GLY A 3 -0.90 -8.82 -4.58
C GLY A 3 -1.70 -7.54 -4.33
N ALA A 4 -1.07 -6.44 -3.96
CA ALA A 4 -1.79 -5.23 -3.61
C ALA A 4 -1.68 -4.15 -4.70
N LEU A 5 -2.50 -4.30 -5.74
CA LEU A 5 -2.76 -3.18 -6.65
C LEU A 5 -3.56 -2.12 -5.88
N TYR A 6 -3.04 -0.89 -5.77
CA TYR A 6 -3.74 0.22 -5.13
C TYR A 6 -4.05 1.30 -6.17
N PHE A 7 -5.34 1.50 -6.44
CA PHE A 7 -5.83 2.46 -7.42
C PHE A 7 -6.47 3.66 -6.74
N CYS A 8 -6.22 4.86 -7.24
CA CYS A 8 -7.00 6.05 -6.88
C CYS A 8 -8.35 6.01 -7.62
N GLN A 9 -9.49 6.11 -6.92
CA GLN A 9 -10.77 6.15 -7.62
C GLN A 9 -10.94 7.48 -8.39
N GLY A 10 -11.11 7.39 -9.71
CA GLY A 10 -11.36 8.52 -10.61
C GLY A 10 -11.94 8.20 -12.00
N PHE A 11 -12.04 6.93 -12.42
CA PHE A 11 -12.61 6.57 -13.73
C PHE A 11 -13.43 5.26 -13.68
N GLY A 12 -14.68 5.32 -14.17
CA GLY A 12 -15.40 4.25 -14.88
C GLY A 12 -15.76 2.93 -14.16
N LYS A 13 -17.07 2.63 -14.09
CA LYS A 13 -17.71 1.40 -13.54
C LYS A 13 -17.24 0.08 -14.19
N LEU A 14 -17.46 -1.05 -13.49
CA LEU A 14 -18.25 -2.24 -13.93
C LEU A 14 -18.45 -3.29 -12.80
N ASN A 15 -19.43 -4.19 -12.96
CA ASN A 15 -20.20 -4.93 -11.95
C ASN A 15 -19.77 -6.39 -11.65
N ASN A 16 -20.21 -6.87 -10.47
CA ASN A 16 -20.70 -8.20 -10.05
C ASN A 16 -19.86 -9.51 -9.94
N ALA A 17 -20.02 -10.10 -8.74
CA ALA A 17 -20.24 -11.51 -8.34
C ALA A 17 -19.08 -12.53 -8.39
N ILE A 18 -18.80 -13.20 -7.26
CA ILE A 18 -19.18 -14.61 -6.97
C ILE A 18 -18.76 -15.07 -5.56
N ASP A 19 -19.66 -15.80 -4.90
CA ASP A 19 -19.48 -16.51 -3.62
C ASP A 19 -18.55 -17.73 -3.76
N ALA A 20 -17.73 -18.02 -2.76
CA ALA A 20 -17.03 -19.30 -2.67
C ALA A 20 -16.85 -19.74 -1.20
N ASN A 21 -17.59 -20.78 -0.82
CA ASN A 21 -17.27 -21.67 0.28
C ASN A 21 -16.27 -22.73 -0.21
N ILE A 22 -15.24 -23.06 0.58
CA ILE A 22 -14.86 -24.40 1.08
C ILE A 22 -13.42 -24.40 1.62
N SER A 23 -13.28 -25.07 2.77
CA SER A 23 -12.10 -25.25 3.64
C SER A 23 -11.14 -26.35 3.16
N ALA A 24 -9.84 -26.20 3.42
CA ALA A 24 -8.94 -27.30 3.78
C ALA A 24 -7.69 -26.76 4.49
N ALA A 25 -7.28 -27.43 5.56
CA ALA A 25 -6.15 -27.11 6.42
C ALA A 25 -4.80 -27.17 5.70
N ASP A 26 -3.85 -26.29 6.06
CA ASP A 26 -2.44 -26.56 5.81
C ASP A 26 -1.52 -25.88 6.83
N VAL A 27 -0.47 -26.60 7.18
CA VAL A 27 0.57 -26.30 8.16
C VAL A 27 1.26 -24.98 7.80
N SER A 28 1.16 -23.97 8.66
CA SER A 28 1.78 -22.66 8.39
C SER A 28 3.29 -22.69 8.62
N ILE A 29 4.04 -23.32 7.72
CA ILE A 29 5.40 -22.88 7.42
C ILE A 29 5.22 -21.51 6.76
N ALA A 30 5.37 -20.43 7.52
CA ALA A 30 5.28 -19.08 6.96
C ALA A 30 6.33 -18.99 5.84
N PRO A 31 5.94 -18.87 4.56
CA PRO A 31 6.90 -18.77 3.48
C PRO A 31 7.72 -17.51 3.73
N GLN A 32 9.05 -17.58 3.59
CA GLN A 32 9.83 -16.37 3.41
C GLN A 32 9.22 -15.62 2.23
N SER A 33 8.52 -14.54 2.54
CA SER A 33 7.77 -13.76 1.57
C SER A 33 8.75 -13.27 0.50
N GLY A 34 8.66 -13.79 -0.73
CA GLY A 34 9.43 -13.34 -1.91
C GLY A 34 9.10 -11.91 -2.37
N ARG A 35 8.67 -11.06 -1.44
CA ARG A 35 8.33 -9.65 -1.66
C ARG A 35 9.60 -8.82 -1.53
N LEU A 36 9.77 -7.90 -2.47
CA LEU A 36 10.89 -6.96 -2.47
C LEU A 36 10.65 -5.88 -1.41
N HIS A 37 11.62 -5.73 -0.51
CA HIS A 37 11.60 -4.70 0.51
C HIS A 37 12.87 -3.85 0.43
N ILE A 38 12.74 -2.58 0.79
CA ILE A 38 13.86 -1.65 0.89
C ILE A 38 13.67 -0.75 2.10
N PHE A 39 14.78 -0.35 2.72
CA PHE A 39 14.77 0.59 3.83
C PHE A 39 15.15 1.98 3.33
N ASP A 40 14.41 2.99 3.78
CA ASP A 40 14.92 4.36 3.75
C ASP A 40 16.00 4.51 4.82
N ARG A 41 17.23 4.81 4.40
CA ARG A 41 18.39 4.96 5.30
C ARG A 41 18.24 6.12 6.28
N LYS A 42 17.40 7.12 5.97
CA LYS A 42 17.20 8.30 6.83
C LYS A 42 16.20 8.04 7.95
N THR A 43 15.03 7.51 7.62
CA THR A 43 13.94 7.30 8.60
C THR A 43 13.86 5.87 9.12
N ASN A 44 14.62 4.96 8.54
CA ASN A 44 14.56 3.51 8.78
C ASN A 44 13.17 2.89 8.51
N ILE A 45 12.34 3.56 7.70
CA ILE A 45 11.06 3.00 7.25
C ILE A 45 11.33 1.87 6.27
N LYS A 46 10.72 0.70 6.52
CA LYS A 46 10.71 -0.44 5.59
C LYS A 46 9.56 -0.29 4.60
N PHE A 47 9.90 -0.15 3.32
CA PHE A 47 8.95 -0.11 2.23
C PHE A 47 8.81 -1.50 1.59
N LEU A 48 7.58 -1.86 1.22
CA LEU A 48 7.27 -2.89 0.25
C LEU A 48 7.33 -2.25 -1.14
N ILE A 49 8.10 -2.82 -2.06
CA ILE A 49 8.07 -2.42 -3.47
C ILE A 49 6.92 -3.15 -4.14
N ASP A 50 5.96 -2.40 -4.67
CA ASP A 50 4.79 -2.94 -5.34
C ASP A 50 4.65 -2.32 -6.73
N SER A 51 4.94 -3.11 -7.75
CA SER A 51 4.84 -2.65 -9.14
C SER A 51 3.43 -2.62 -9.69
N GLY A 52 2.50 -3.23 -8.97
CA GLY A 52 1.11 -3.19 -9.33
C GLY A 52 0.34 -2.01 -8.73
N SER A 53 1.03 -1.15 -7.98
CA SER A 53 0.43 0.03 -7.35
C SER A 53 0.73 1.30 -8.13
N ASP A 54 -0.32 2.04 -8.50
CA ASP A 54 -0.20 3.36 -9.14
C ASP A 54 0.31 4.43 -8.16
N VAL A 55 0.16 4.16 -6.86
CA VAL A 55 0.45 5.13 -5.80
C VAL A 55 1.43 4.57 -4.77
N SER A 56 2.10 5.46 -4.06
CA SER A 56 2.91 5.11 -2.90
C SER A 56 2.17 5.48 -1.61
N CYS A 57 2.23 4.61 -0.61
CA CYS A 57 1.45 4.77 0.61
C CYS A 57 2.32 4.78 1.87
N LEU A 58 1.96 5.63 2.82
CA LEU A 58 2.45 5.55 4.19
C LEU A 58 1.32 5.10 5.11
N PRO A 59 1.57 4.17 6.03
CA PRO A 59 0.58 3.72 6.97
C PRO A 59 0.26 4.85 7.95
N VAL A 60 -1.02 5.13 8.15
CA VAL A 60 -1.44 5.90 9.32
C VAL A 60 -1.56 4.98 10.52
N SER A 61 -1.02 5.40 11.66
CA SER A 61 -1.27 4.69 12.91
C SER A 61 -2.75 4.78 13.27
N LYS A 62 -3.39 3.65 13.56
CA LYS A 62 -4.80 3.61 14.03
C LYS A 62 -5.01 4.41 15.32
N THR A 63 -3.94 4.67 16.07
CA THR A 63 -3.97 5.45 17.31
C THR A 63 -4.04 6.96 17.07
N ASN A 64 -3.85 7.44 15.83
CA ASN A 64 -4.05 8.84 15.48
C ASN A 64 -5.54 9.18 15.37
N ARG A 65 -6.19 9.34 16.54
CA ARG A 65 -7.61 9.68 16.68
C ARG A 65 -8.04 11.03 16.05
N LYS A 66 -7.10 11.79 15.49
CA LYS A 66 -7.34 13.12 14.90
C LYS A 66 -7.44 13.12 13.37
N LEU A 67 -7.23 11.98 12.71
CA LEU A 67 -7.24 11.93 11.24
C LEU A 67 -8.66 11.73 10.72
N VAL A 68 -9.16 12.73 9.99
CA VAL A 68 -10.43 12.66 9.27
C VAL A 68 -10.15 12.07 7.88
N PRO A 69 -10.88 11.03 7.44
CA PRO A 69 -10.74 10.50 6.09
C PRO A 69 -11.05 11.55 5.02
N GLU A 70 -10.22 11.60 3.99
CA GLU A 70 -10.47 12.40 2.79
C GLU A 70 -11.58 11.78 1.92
N PRO A 71 -12.26 12.57 1.07
CA PRO A 71 -13.23 12.05 0.10
C PRO A 71 -12.61 11.07 -0.90
N ILE A 72 -11.33 11.29 -1.23
CA ILE A 72 -10.58 10.44 -2.15
C ILE A 72 -10.15 9.16 -1.42
N GLN A 73 -10.45 8.01 -2.01
CA GLN A 73 -10.12 6.70 -1.45
C GLN A 73 -9.32 5.88 -2.46
N LEU A 74 -8.47 5.00 -1.91
CA LEU A 74 -7.79 4.00 -2.70
C LEU A 74 -8.65 2.72 -2.76
N THR A 75 -8.50 1.95 -3.83
CA THR A 75 -9.11 0.63 -3.97
C THR A 75 -8.02 -0.41 -4.11
N ALA A 76 -8.04 -1.41 -3.24
CA ALA A 76 -7.15 -2.57 -3.34
C ALA A 76 -7.58 -3.50 -4.49
N ALA A 77 -6.69 -4.39 -4.92
CA ALA A 77 -6.95 -5.41 -5.95
C ALA A 77 -8.16 -6.33 -5.64
N ASN A 78 -8.51 -6.48 -4.36
CA ASN A 78 -9.68 -7.24 -3.91
C ASN A 78 -10.94 -6.36 -3.74
N ASN A 79 -10.97 -5.21 -4.40
CA ASN A 79 -12.06 -4.24 -4.39
C ASN A 79 -12.38 -3.65 -3.00
N THR A 80 -11.48 -3.80 -2.02
CA THR A 80 -11.64 -3.18 -0.70
C THR A 80 -11.26 -1.72 -0.74
N LYS A 81 -12.12 -0.86 -0.17
CA LYS A 81 -11.85 0.57 0.00
C LYS A 81 -10.81 0.79 1.08
N ILE A 82 -9.86 1.66 0.79
CA ILE A 82 -8.80 2.10 1.71
C ILE A 82 -8.95 3.60 1.90
N TYR A 83 -9.21 3.98 3.15
CA TYR A 83 -9.30 5.38 3.54
C TYR A 83 -7.94 6.06 3.42
N THR A 84 -7.97 7.29 2.89
CA THR A 84 -6.80 8.17 2.83
C THR A 84 -7.00 9.36 3.75
N TYR A 85 -5.89 10.00 4.12
CA TYR A 85 -5.84 11.05 5.14
C TYR A 85 -4.92 12.20 4.69
N GLY A 86 -4.90 12.45 3.38
CA GLY A 86 -4.02 13.42 2.74
C GLY A 86 -2.73 12.81 2.18
N SER A 87 -1.76 13.67 1.91
CA SER A 87 -0.49 13.28 1.29
C SER A 87 0.71 13.90 2.00
N LYS A 88 1.87 13.29 1.84
CA LYS A 88 3.13 13.73 2.44
C LYS A 88 4.27 13.56 1.44
N LEU A 89 5.01 14.63 1.18
CA LEU A 89 6.24 14.59 0.42
C LEU A 89 7.41 14.24 1.35
N LEU A 90 8.16 13.18 1.04
CA LEU A 90 9.34 12.77 1.81
C LEU A 90 10.60 12.79 0.94
N ASP A 91 11.74 13.08 1.56
CA ASP A 91 13.05 12.74 1.00
C ASP A 91 13.42 11.30 1.36
N VAL A 92 13.30 10.40 0.40
CA VAL A 92 13.57 8.98 0.59
C VAL A 92 15.00 8.67 0.15
N ASP A 93 15.80 8.08 1.02
CA ASP A 93 17.13 7.57 0.70
C ASP A 93 17.12 6.04 0.63
N LEU A 94 16.94 5.52 -0.57
CA LEU A 94 16.85 4.09 -0.85
C LEU A 94 18.20 3.36 -0.94
N GLY A 95 19.31 3.94 -0.50
CA GLY A 95 20.62 3.31 -0.74
C GLY A 95 21.23 3.62 -2.10
N LEU A 96 20.49 4.35 -2.94
CA LEU A 96 20.88 4.68 -4.31
C LEU A 96 21.77 5.94 -4.35
N ARG A 97 22.28 6.28 -5.53
CA ARG A 97 23.20 7.41 -5.76
C ARG A 97 22.68 8.78 -5.31
N ARG A 98 21.38 8.92 -5.05
CA ARG A 98 20.71 10.15 -4.60
C ARG A 98 19.47 9.83 -3.78
N SER A 99 19.04 10.79 -2.95
CA SER A 99 17.69 10.79 -2.38
C SER A 99 16.65 11.23 -3.41
N PHE A 100 15.40 10.80 -3.21
CA PHE A 100 14.27 11.12 -4.07
C PHE A 100 13.21 11.87 -3.27
N LYS A 101 12.70 12.97 -3.83
CA LYS A 101 11.46 13.60 -3.35
C LYS A 101 10.31 12.71 -3.83
N TRP A 102 9.59 12.10 -2.89
CA TRP A 102 8.57 11.11 -3.20
C TRP A 102 7.24 11.47 -2.52
N GLN A 103 6.18 11.58 -3.32
CA GLN A 103 4.83 11.87 -2.84
C GLN A 103 4.20 10.58 -2.31
N PHE A 104 3.79 10.56 -1.05
CA PHE A 104 3.06 9.47 -0.44
C PHE A 104 1.63 9.87 -0.12
N ILE A 105 0.69 8.95 -0.29
CA ILE A 105 -0.66 9.06 0.25
C ILE A 105 -0.64 8.46 1.67
N LEU A 106 -1.14 9.22 2.64
CA LEU A 106 -1.38 8.71 3.99
C LEU A 106 -2.62 7.81 3.94
N ALA A 107 -2.49 6.53 4.21
CA ALA A 107 -3.56 5.55 3.99
C ALA A 107 -3.66 4.52 5.12
N SER A 108 -4.85 3.93 5.27
CA SER A 108 -5.10 2.82 6.20
C SER A 108 -4.55 1.50 5.66
N VAL A 109 -3.23 1.43 5.48
CA VAL A 109 -2.50 0.25 5.00
C VAL A 109 -1.63 -0.33 6.12
N PRO A 110 -1.34 -1.65 6.11
CA PRO A 110 -0.54 -2.27 7.17
C PRO A 110 0.97 -2.01 7.05
N PHE A 111 1.46 -1.67 5.86
CA PHE A 111 2.88 -1.45 5.59
C PHE A 111 3.05 -0.24 4.68
N ALA A 112 4.22 0.40 4.74
CA ALA A 112 4.59 1.43 3.79
C ALA A 112 4.88 0.80 2.41
N ILE A 113 4.39 1.43 1.34
CA ILE A 113 4.45 0.89 -0.02
C ILE A 113 5.06 1.96 -0.93
N ILE A 114 6.00 1.54 -1.76
CA ILE A 114 6.45 2.30 -2.92
C ILE A 114 5.81 1.67 -4.15
N GLY A 115 4.91 2.42 -4.77
CA GLY A 115 4.39 2.11 -6.10
C GLY A 115 5.48 2.33 -7.13
N ALA A 116 5.83 1.30 -7.87
CA ALA A 116 6.92 1.35 -8.84
C ALA A 116 6.44 0.77 -10.18
N VAL A 117 5.85 1.61 -11.02
CA VAL A 117 5.55 1.23 -12.40
C VAL A 117 6.90 1.08 -13.12
N PHE A 118 7.24 -0.16 -13.47
CA PHE A 118 8.42 -0.47 -14.30
C PHE A 118 8.05 -0.59 -15.77
#